data_AF-A0A1I1D3B4-F1
#
_entry.id   AF-A0A1I1D3B4-F1
#
_cell.length_a   1.000
_cell.length_b   1.000
_cell.length_c   1.000
_cell.angle_alpha   90.00
_cell.angle_beta   90.00
_cell.angle_gamma   90.00
#
_symmetry.space_group_name_H-M   'P 1'
#
loop_
_entity.id
_entity.type
_entity.pdbx_description
1 polymer ?
#
loop_
_entity_poly.entity_id
_entity_poly.type
_entity_poly.pdbx_seq_one_letter_code
_entity_poly.pdbx_strand_id
1 'polypeptide(L)' 'MLEHAHHAARQCPRCGTTLSNVQGVDACPECRWTDGPDR' A
#
# COMPACT_ATOMS: atom_id res chain seq x y z
N MET A 1 8.00 10.18 -22.79
CA MET A 1 8.70 9.33 -21.80
C MET A 1 7.68 9.00 -20.74
N LEU A 2 7.31 7.73 -20.57
CA LEU A 2 6.37 7.34 -19.52
C LEU A 2 7.16 7.35 -18.21
N GLU A 3 7.03 8.43 -17.45
CA GLU A 3 7.49 8.50 -16.07
C GLU A 3 6.72 7.41 -15.33
N HIS A 4 7.37 6.26 -15.14
CA HIS A 4 6.84 5.20 -14.31
C HIS A 4 6.72 5.83 -12.94
N ALA A 5 5.49 6.12 -12.53
CA ALA A 5 5.18 6.51 -11.18
C ALA A 5 5.66 5.36 -10.30
N HIS A 6 6.91 5.49 -9.84
CA HIS A 6 7.50 4.68 -8.80
C HIS A 6 6.76 5.07 -7.52
N HIS A 7 5.50 4.64 -7.42
CA HIS A 7 4.85 4.42 -6.14
C HIS A 7 5.73 3.39 -5.46
N ALA A 8 6.75 3.88 -4.73
CA ALA A 8 7.64 3.06 -3.96
C ALA A 8 6.75 2.12 -3.15
N ALA A 9 6.86 0.82 -3.43
CA ALA A 9 5.97 -0.17 -2.86
C ALA A 9 6.09 -0.06 -1.34
N ARG A 10 5.05 0.51 -0.70
CA ARG A 10 5.08 0.72 0.75
C ARG A 10 5.03 -0.64 1.42
N GLN A 11 5.77 -0.78 2.52
CA GLN A 11 5.77 -2.00 3.31
C GLN A 11 4.83 -1.83 4.50
N CYS A 12 4.16 -2.92 4.87
CA CYS A 12 3.27 -2.92 6.01
C CYS A 12 4.09 -2.70 7.29
N PRO A 13 3.73 -1.73 8.14
CA PRO A 13 4.46 -1.47 9.37
C PRO A 13 4.30 -2.59 10.42
N ARG A 14 3.34 -3.51 10.23
CA ARG A 14 3.07 -4.60 11.19
C ARG A 14 3.82 -5.89 10.87
N CYS A 15 3.93 -6.25 9.60
CA CYS A 15 4.53 -7.52 9.18
C CYS A 15 5.65 -7.39 8.13
N GLY A 16 5.93 -6.17 7.64
CA GLY A 16 6.96 -5.94 6.61
C GLY A 16 6.55 -6.35 5.19
N THR A 17 5.37 -6.93 5.01
CA THR A 17 4.87 -7.34 3.69
C THR A 17 4.61 -6.15 2.79
N THR A 18 4.90 -6.27 1.50
CA THR A 18 4.52 -5.28 0.49
C THR A 18 3.02 -5.01 0.51
N LEU A 19 2.65 -3.74 0.64
CA LEU A 19 1.28 -3.28 0.61
C LEU A 19 0.76 -3.30 -0.83
N SER A 20 -0.50 -3.71 -0.96
CA SER A 20 -1.26 -3.63 -2.20
C SER A 20 -2.08 -2.35 -2.17
N ASN A 21 -1.87 -1.48 -3.15
CA ASN A 21 -2.72 -0.31 -3.32
C ASN A 21 -3.99 -0.70 -4.07
N VAL A 22 -5.13 -0.66 -3.39
CA VAL A 22 -6.44 -0.94 -3.99
C VAL A 22 -7.23 0.36 -3.96
N GLN A 23 -7.52 0.92 -5.14
CA GLN A 23 -8.31 2.15 -5.28
C GLN A 23 -7.74 3.36 -4.53
N GLY A 24 -6.42 3.44 -4.36
CA GLY A 24 -5.75 4.51 -3.60
C GLY A 24 -5.62 4.22 -2.10
N VAL A 25 -6.09 3.08 -1.61
CA VAL A 25 -5.95 2.63 -0.23
C VAL A 25 -4.85 1.59 -0.14
N ASP A 26 -3.85 1.81 0.70
CA ASP A 26 -2.81 0.81 0.93
C ASP A 26 -3.32 -0.26 1.89
N ALA A 27 -3.39 -1.51 1.42
CA ALA A 27 -3.88 -2.66 2.18
C ALA A 27 -2.81 -3.75 2.26
N CYS A 28 -2.62 -4.31 3.46
CA CYS A 28 -1.76 -5.46 3.67
C CYS A 28 -2.58 -6.75 3.51
N PRO A 29 -2.24 -7.63 2.55
CA PRO A 29 -2.96 -8.88 2.35
C PRO A 29 -2.74 -9.90 3.49
N GLU A 30 -1.62 -9.81 4.21
CA GLU A 30 -1.24 -10.77 5.25
C GLU A 30 -1.97 -10.51 6.58
N CYS A 31 -1.85 -9.29 7.10
CA CYS A 31 -2.40 -8.94 8.42
C CYS A 31 -3.69 -8.12 8.36
N ARG A 32 -4.24 -7.90 7.16
CA ARG A 32 -5.45 -7.09 6.89
C ARG A 32 -5.37 -5.65 7.42
N TRP A 33 -4.17 -5.11 7.56
CA TRP A 33 -3.96 -3.70 7.88
C TRP A 33 -4.32 -2.83 6.66
N THR A 34 -4.95 -1.68 6.87
CA THR A 34 -5.37 -0.77 5.79
C THR A 34 -5.09 0.67 6.18
N ASP A 35 -4.42 1.43 5.31
CA ASP A 35 -4.22 2.88 5.38
C ASP A 35 -5.28 3.55 4.50
N GLY A 36 -6.49 3.65 5.04
CA GLY A 36 -7.57 4.41 4.42
C GLY A 36 -7.59 5.84 4.97
N PRO A 37 -7.93 6.86 4.17
CA PRO A 37 -8.32 8.15 4.72
C PRO A 37 -9.60 7.94 5.53
N ASP A 38 -9.49 7.93 6.86
CA ASP A 38 -10.63 7.99 7.77
C ASP A 38 -11.38 9.30 7.47
N ARG A 39 -12.49 9.22 6.73
CA ARG A 39 -13.34 10.36 6.40
C ARG A 39 -14.81 9.98 6.41
#